data_AF-A0A7J4U8J5-F1
#
_entry.id   AF-A0A7J4U8J5-F1
#
_cell.length_a   1.000
_cell.length_b   1.000
_cell.length_c   1.000
_cell.angle_alpha   90.00
_cell.angle_beta   90.00
_cell.angle_gamma   90.00
#
_symmetry.space_group_name_H-M   'P 1'
#
loop_
_entity.id
_entity.type
_entity.pdbx_description
1 polymer ?
#
loop_
_entity_poly.entity_id
_entity_poly.type
_entity_poly.pdbx_seq_one_letter_code
_entity_poly.pdbx_strand_id
1 'polypeptide(L)'
;MDIKERIKQIENDEKGIEEYILHQLLELAISVTGRGYVSDDYTKFIEFDIGGITIFSDPYYNRIQIDETDLDSKTIQKLIKEIKKKLLQFDKKIEAIREQAASDIFDKPINGLEEN
;
A
#
# COMPACT_ATOMS: atom_id res chain seq x y z
N MET A 1 0.32 -12.26 -4.79
CA MET A 1 -0.34 -11.40 -5.79
C MET A 1 0.64 -10.27 -6.09
N ASP A 2 0.94 -10.04 -7.37
CA ASP A 2 1.85 -8.97 -7.80
C ASP A 2 1.23 -7.59 -7.50
N ILE A 3 1.97 -6.72 -6.80
CA ILE A 3 1.52 -5.35 -6.47
C ILE A 3 1.17 -4.59 -7.76
N LYS A 4 1.92 -4.81 -8.84
CA LYS A 4 1.68 -4.15 -10.12
C LYS A 4 0.37 -4.57 -10.77
N GLU A 5 0.01 -5.85 -10.67
CA GLU A 5 -1.29 -6.35 -11.13
C GLU A 5 -2.43 -5.76 -10.31
N ARG A 6 -2.27 -5.70 -8.97
CA ARG A 6 -3.28 -5.14 -8.10
C ARG A 6 -3.52 -3.65 -8.34
N ILE A 7 -2.46 -2.86 -8.56
CA ILE A 7 -2.58 -1.45 -8.94
C ILE A 7 -3.39 -1.29 -10.23
N LYS A 8 -3.15 -2.13 -11.25
CA LYS A 8 -3.90 -2.07 -12.51
C LYS A 8 -5.37 -2.44 -12.33
N GLN A 9 -5.68 -3.40 -11.45
CA GLN A 9 -7.07 -3.76 -11.14
C GLN A 9 -7.81 -2.59 -10.52
N ILE A 10 -7.22 -1.95 -9.50
CA ILE A 10 -7.78 -0.75 -8.85
C ILE A 10 -8.11 0.34 -9.87
N GLU A 11 -7.22 0.59 -10.84
CA GLU A 11 -7.45 1.61 -11.88
C GLU A 11 -8.53 1.23 -12.90
N ASN A 12 -8.80 -0.06 -13.10
CA ASN A 12 -9.77 -0.54 -14.09
C ASN A 12 -11.18 -0.71 -13.52
N ASP A 13 -11.27 -1.13 -12.25
CA ASP A 13 -12.54 -1.41 -11.57
C ASP A 13 -13.31 -0.11 -11.30
N GLU A 14 -12.59 0.99 -11.06
CA GLU A 14 -13.14 2.22 -10.48
C GLU A 14 -13.03 3.41 -11.43
N LYS A 15 -13.50 3.21 -12.67
CA LYS A 15 -13.40 4.19 -13.76
C LYS A 15 -13.94 5.57 -13.39
N GLY A 16 -13.07 6.42 -12.85
CA GLY A 16 -13.27 7.87 -12.73
C GLY A 16 -13.48 8.44 -11.33
N ILE A 17 -13.43 7.66 -10.25
CA ILE A 17 -13.53 8.18 -8.88
C ILE A 17 -12.16 8.17 -8.21
N GLU A 18 -11.47 9.31 -8.27
CA GLU A 18 -10.08 9.45 -7.83
C GLU A 18 -9.92 9.22 -6.33
N GLU A 19 -10.89 9.65 -5.53
CA GLU A 19 -10.96 9.44 -4.09
C GLU A 19 -10.93 7.95 -3.75
N TYR A 20 -11.70 7.17 -4.50
CA TYR A 20 -11.81 5.73 -4.28
C TYR A 20 -10.56 4.98 -4.79
N ILE A 21 -10.00 5.39 -5.94
CA ILE A 21 -8.71 4.88 -6.42
C ILE A 21 -7.63 5.12 -5.36
N LEU A 22 -7.56 6.35 -4.81
CA LEU A 22 -6.59 6.66 -3.77
C LEU A 22 -6.84 5.82 -2.51
N HIS A 23 -8.10 5.67 -2.10
CA HIS A 23 -8.47 4.84 -0.96
C HIS A 23 -7.94 3.41 -1.09
N GLN A 24 -8.24 2.72 -2.19
CA GLN A 24 -7.77 1.35 -2.41
C GLN A 24 -6.24 1.24 -2.53
N LEU A 25 -5.57 2.27 -3.05
CA LEU A 25 -4.11 2.31 -3.06
C LEU A 25 -3.53 2.44 -1.64
N LEU A 26 -4.20 3.17 -0.75
CA LEU A 26 -3.81 3.26 0.66
C LEU A 26 -4.09 1.94 1.39
N GLU A 27 -5.22 1.27 1.14
CA GLU A 27 -5.46 -0.10 1.66
C GLU A 27 -4.37 -1.07 1.21
N LEU A 28 -3.98 -1.00 -0.07
CA LEU A 28 -2.88 -1.80 -0.59
C LEU A 28 -1.58 -1.45 0.13
N ALA A 29 -1.28 -0.17 0.36
CA ALA A 29 -0.11 0.25 1.13
C ALA A 29 -0.12 -0.29 2.56
N ILE A 30 -1.26 -0.25 3.26
CA ILE A 30 -1.40 -0.79 4.61
C ILE A 30 -1.17 -2.30 4.60
N SER A 31 -1.84 -3.04 3.71
CA SER A 31 -1.72 -4.50 3.65
C SER A 31 -0.30 -5.00 3.34
N VAL A 32 0.49 -4.25 2.56
CA VAL A 32 1.85 -4.66 2.20
C VAL A 32 2.93 -4.16 3.16
N THR A 33 2.69 -3.03 3.85
CA THR A 33 3.68 -2.44 4.76
C THR A 33 3.36 -2.66 6.24
N GLY A 34 2.12 -2.99 6.58
CA GLY A 34 1.60 -3.01 7.94
C GLY A 34 1.56 -1.62 8.61
N ARG A 35 1.66 -0.53 7.84
CA ARG A 35 1.66 0.85 8.34
C ARG A 35 0.33 1.54 8.03
N GLY A 36 -0.20 2.28 8.99
CA GLY A 36 -1.49 2.97 8.89
C GLY A 36 -2.60 2.21 9.60
N TYR A 37 -3.81 2.75 9.52
CA TYR A 37 -5.02 2.22 10.15
C TYR A 37 -6.16 2.16 9.14
N VAL A 38 -6.91 1.07 9.15
CA VAL A 38 -8.21 0.94 8.46
C VAL A 38 -9.25 0.76 9.54
N SER A 39 -10.32 1.57 9.51
CA SER A 39 -11.40 1.46 10.49
C SER A 39 -12.13 0.13 10.39
N ASP A 40 -12.52 -0.41 11.54
CA ASP A 40 -13.34 -1.61 11.63
C ASP A 40 -14.83 -1.32 11.38
N ASP A 41 -15.25 -0.05 11.37
CA ASP A 41 -16.62 0.34 11.11
C ASP A 41 -17.08 0.10 9.66
N TYR A 42 -18.29 0.57 9.36
CA TYR A 42 -18.90 0.42 8.04
C TYR A 42 -18.37 1.41 7.00
N THR A 43 -17.73 2.52 7.41
CA THR A 43 -17.18 3.51 6.46
C THR A 43 -15.81 3.09 5.96
N LYS A 44 -15.10 2.24 6.71
CA LYS A 44 -13.77 1.73 6.34
C LYS A 44 -12.77 2.86 6.10
N PHE A 45 -12.89 3.98 6.81
CA PHE A 45 -11.96 5.09 6.65
C PHE A 45 -10.51 4.66 6.93
N ILE A 46 -9.57 5.36 6.31
CA ILE A 46 -8.14 5.14 6.45
C ILE A 46 -7.45 6.35 7.05
N GLU A 47 -6.51 6.09 7.94
CA GLU A 47 -5.47 7.03 8.35
C GLU A 47 -4.09 6.46 7.98
N PHE A 48 -3.34 7.20 7.19
CA PHE A 48 -2.05 6.75 6.67
C PHE A 48 -0.95 7.79 6.84
N ASP A 49 0.00 7.50 7.73
CA ASP A 49 1.14 8.36 8.00
C ASP A 49 2.25 8.21 6.96
N ILE A 50 2.63 9.33 6.35
CA ILE A 50 3.67 9.35 5.31
C ILE A 50 4.49 10.64 5.35
N GLY A 51 5.81 10.52 5.56
CA GLY A 51 6.71 11.67 5.41
C GLY A 51 6.43 12.87 6.33
N GLY A 52 5.77 12.64 7.48
CA GLY A 52 5.42 13.69 8.44
C GLY A 52 4.04 14.32 8.24
N ILE A 53 3.24 13.79 7.31
CA ILE A 53 1.82 14.15 7.13
C ILE A 53 0.94 12.91 7.37
N THR A 54 -0.32 13.12 7.71
CA THR A 54 -1.33 12.06 7.82
C THR A 54 -2.37 12.24 6.71
N ILE A 55 -2.51 11.22 5.87
CA ILE A 55 -3.58 11.16 4.85
C ILE A 55 -4.79 10.50 5.49
N PHE A 56 -5.92 11.20 5.49
CA PHE A 56 -7.22 10.64 5.85
C PHE A 56 -8.02 10.35 4.58
N SER A 57 -8.64 9.18 4.48
CA SER A 57 -9.48 8.79 3.35
C SER A 57 -10.74 8.09 3.81
N ASP A 58 -11.89 8.69 3.55
CA ASP A 58 -13.20 8.10 3.81
C ASP A 58 -13.93 7.89 2.47
N PRO A 59 -14.08 6.63 2.03
CA PRO A 59 -14.70 6.31 0.75
C PRO A 59 -16.23 6.45 0.81
N TYR A 60 -16.85 6.39 1.99
CA TYR A 60 -18.30 6.54 2.15
C TYR A 60 -18.74 7.98 1.89
N TYR A 61 -17.94 8.96 2.31
CA TYR A 61 -18.19 10.39 2.07
C TYR A 61 -17.42 10.97 0.89
N ASN A 62 -16.66 10.17 0.12
CA ASN A 62 -15.74 10.63 -0.92
C ASN A 62 -14.82 11.75 -0.41
N ARG A 63 -14.27 11.57 0.79
CA ARG A 63 -13.47 12.59 1.47
C ARG A 63 -12.02 12.17 1.55
N ILE A 64 -11.14 13.02 1.04
CA ILE A 64 -9.69 12.87 1.19
C ILE A 64 -9.14 14.12 1.86
N GLN A 65 -8.33 13.94 2.89
CA GLN A 65 -7.69 15.03 3.61
C GLN A 65 -6.20 14.76 3.84
N ILE A 66 -5.43 15.83 3.98
CA ILE A 66 -4.10 15.81 4.60
C ILE A 66 -4.14 16.72 5.81
N ASP A 67 -3.76 16.22 6.97
CA ASP A 67 -3.70 16.99 8.22
C ASP A 67 -4.98 17.85 8.42
N GLU A 68 -6.14 17.17 8.36
CA GLU A 68 -7.49 17.74 8.46
C GLU A 68 -7.93 18.71 7.35
N THR A 69 -7.10 18.91 6.32
CA THR A 69 -7.40 19.78 5.18
C THR A 69 -7.93 18.98 3.98
N ASP A 70 -9.15 19.28 3.53
CA ASP A 70 -9.75 18.67 2.35
C ASP A 70 -8.93 18.96 1.07
N LEU A 71 -8.77 17.93 0.23
CA LEU A 71 -7.99 18.04 -1.01
C LEU A 71 -8.85 18.30 -2.23
N ASP A 72 -8.29 19.05 -3.18
CA ASP A 72 -8.86 19.15 -4.53
C ASP A 72 -8.49 17.94 -5.41
N SER A 73 -9.28 17.68 -6.45
CA SER A 73 -9.04 16.57 -7.40
C SER A 73 -7.64 16.61 -8.00
N LYS A 74 -7.10 17.80 -8.33
CA LYS A 74 -5.74 17.93 -8.86
C LYS A 74 -4.68 17.42 -7.90
N THR A 75 -4.86 17.63 -6.60
CA THR A 75 -3.96 17.16 -5.55
C THR A 75 -4.15 15.67 -5.31
N ILE A 76 -5.38 15.16 -5.33
CA ILE A 76 -5.68 13.72 -5.25
C ILE A 76 -4.99 12.96 -6.40
N GLN A 77 -5.08 13.44 -7.65
CA GLN A 77 -4.38 12.84 -8.79
C GLN A 77 -2.85 12.77 -8.59
N LYS A 78 -2.27 13.80 -7.97
CA LYS A 78 -0.82 13.81 -7.67
C LYS A 78 -0.49 12.77 -6.59
N LEU A 79 -1.32 12.67 -5.54
CA LEU A 79 -1.15 11.65 -4.51
C LEU A 79 -1.25 10.24 -5.07
N ILE A 80 -2.23 9.95 -5.93
CA ILE A 80 -2.35 8.64 -6.60
C ILE A 80 -1.04 8.26 -7.29
N LYS A 81 -0.44 9.18 -8.06
CA LYS A 81 0.83 8.93 -8.77
C LYS A 81 1.98 8.66 -7.81
N GLU A 82 2.08 9.44 -6.73
CA GLU A 82 3.15 9.28 -5.74
C GLU A 82 3.00 8.01 -4.91
N ILE A 83 1.79 7.64 -4.48
CA ILE A 83 1.52 6.40 -3.75
C ILE A 83 1.83 5.19 -4.63
N LYS A 84 1.37 5.17 -5.89
CA LYS A 84 1.73 4.11 -6.85
C LYS A 84 3.24 3.96 -7.01
N LYS A 85 3.96 5.07 -7.18
CA LYS A 85 5.42 5.06 -7.31
C LYS A 85 6.08 4.49 -6.06
N LYS A 86 5.62 4.87 -4.86
CA LYS A 86 6.15 4.36 -3.59
C LYS A 86 5.86 2.87 -3.39
N LEU A 87 4.66 2.40 -3.74
CA LEU A 87 4.30 0.98 -3.71
C LEU A 87 5.23 0.14 -4.60
N LEU A 88 5.44 0.55 -5.86
CA LEU A 88 6.34 -0.16 -6.78
C LEU A 88 7.80 -0.13 -6.32
N GLN A 89 8.25 0.98 -5.72
CA GLN A 89 9.58 1.07 -5.12
C GLN A 89 9.75 0.17 -3.90
N PHE A 90 8.70 0.06 -3.07
CA PHE A 90 8.69 -0.82 -1.92
C PHE A 90 8.72 -2.29 -2.34
N ASP A 91 7.87 -2.67 -3.30
CA ASP A 91 7.79 -4.03 -3.86
C ASP A 91 9.16 -4.54 -4.33
N LYS A 92 9.82 -3.78 -5.20
CA LYS A 92 11.15 -4.11 -5.71
C LYS A 92 12.21 -4.28 -4.60
N LYS A 93 12.13 -3.47 -3.54
CA LYS A 93 13.07 -3.58 -2.40
C LYS A 93 12.77 -4.82 -1.57
N ILE A 94 11.50 -5.13 -1.36
CA ILE A 94 11.08 -6.29 -0.58
C ILE A 94 11.39 -7.59 -1.31
N GLU A 95 11.23 -7.67 -2.64
CA GLU A 95 11.65 -8.82 -3.43
C GLU A 95 13.12 -9.16 -3.19
N ALA A 96 14.01 -8.18 -3.32
CA ALA A 96 15.45 -8.38 -3.08
C ALA A 96 15.74 -8.83 -1.64
N ILE A 97 15.06 -8.25 -0.65
CA ILE A 97 15.22 -8.65 0.77
C ILE A 97 14.72 -10.08 1.00
N ARG A 98 13.58 -10.45 0.39
CA ARG A 98 13.01 -11.80 0.51
C ARG A 98 13.91 -12.84 -0.11
N GLU A 99 14.46 -12.58 -1.30
CA GLU A 99 15.42 -13.47 -1.96
C GLU A 99 16.67 -13.67 -1.10
N GLN A 100 17.24 -12.58 -0.57
CA GLN A 100 18.39 -12.67 0.33
C GLN A 100 18.07 -13.46 1.61
N ALA A 101 16.95 -13.14 2.26
CA ALA A 101 16.53 -13.83 3.48
C ALA A 101 16.23 -15.32 3.24
N ALA A 102 15.64 -15.66 2.10
CA ALA A 102 15.39 -17.05 1.73
C ALA A 102 16.71 -17.81 1.58
N SER A 103 17.69 -17.25 0.86
CA SER A 103 19.02 -17.84 0.74
C SER A 103 19.69 -18.00 2.10
N ASP A 104 19.68 -16.95 2.93
CA ASP A 104 20.32 -16.96 4.26
C ASP A 104 19.72 -17.99 5.23
N ILE A 105 18.45 -18.36 5.06
CA ILE A 105 17.73 -19.30 5.94
C ILE A 105 17.75 -20.71 5.38
N PHE A 106 17.43 -20.88 4.09
CA PHE A 106 17.16 -22.19 3.50
C PHE A 106 18.34 -22.81 2.77
N ASP A 107 19.35 -22.02 2.38
CA ASP A 107 20.57 -22.59 1.78
C ASP A 107 21.56 -23.10 2.85
N LYS A 108 21.28 -22.83 4.13
CA LYS A 108 22.06 -23.39 5.23
C LYS A 108 21.69 -24.86 5.45
N PRO A 109 22.68 -25.74 5.66
CA PRO A 109 22.42 -27.12 6.00
C PRO A 109 21.65 -27.21 7.32
N ILE A 110 20.73 -28.17 7.42
CA ILE A 110 19.99 -28.42 8.64
C ILE A 110 20.93 -29.09 9.64
N ASN A 111 21.30 -28.37 10.70
CA ASN A 111 22.16 -28.90 11.76
C ASN A 111 21.56 -30.19 12.36
N GLY A 112 22.33 -31.28 12.34
CA GLY A 112 21.93 -32.59 12.87
C GLY A 112 21.27 -33.53 11.86
N LEU A 113 21.15 -33.13 10.59
CA LEU A 113 20.82 -34.02 9.46
C LEU A 113 22.04 -34.22 8.55
N GLU A 114 23.18 -34.58 9.16
CA GLU A 114 24.28 -35.15 8.37
C GLU A 114 23.84 -36.57 7.96
N GLU A 115 23.65 -36.79 6.66
CA GLU A 115 23.47 -38.13 6.10
C GLU A 115 24.67 -38.98 6.49
N ASN A 116 24.43 -40.14 7.12
CA ASN A 116 25.40 -41.24 7.14
C ASN A 116 25.55 -41.82 5.74
#